data_AF-A0A380FK73-F1
#
_entry.id   AF-A0A380FK73-F1
#
_cell.length_a   1.000
_cell.length_b   1.000
_cell.length_c   1.000
_cell.angle_alpha   90.00
_cell.angle_beta   90.00
_cell.angle_gamma   90.00
#
_symmetry.space_group_name_H-M   'P 1'
#
loop_
_entity.id
_entity.type
_entity.pdbx_description
1 polymer ?
#
loop_
_entity_poly.entity_id
_entity_poly.type
_entity_poly.pdbx_seq_one_letter_code
_entity_poly.pdbx_strand_id
1 'polypeptide(L)'
;MKHSYKIMGILLLTLTVALLAACGSVSDNGSDKSKSNKSDKETVSIKNDGGTTKVGKNPKRVVALEFSFVDALAALDIKPVGVADDGDKNRILKTYQK
;
A
#
# COMPACT_ATOMS: atom_id res chain seq x y z
N MET A 1 45.96 -26.17 -18.24
CA MET A 1 45.29 -24.96 -17.70
C MET A 1 43.82 -24.85 -18.16
N LYS A 2 43.13 -25.97 -18.43
CA LYS A 2 41.78 -25.97 -19.00
C LYS A 2 40.64 -26.41 -18.06
N HIS A 3 40.99 -27.00 -16.93
CA HIS A 3 40.03 -27.47 -15.94
C HIS A 3 39.76 -26.44 -14.84
N SER A 4 40.74 -25.58 -14.53
CA SER A 4 40.64 -24.57 -13.49
C SER A 4 39.59 -23.50 -13.81
N TYR A 5 39.38 -23.12 -15.08
CA TYR A 5 38.32 -22.18 -15.44
C TYR A 5 36.91 -22.80 -15.47
N LYS A 6 36.79 -24.12 -15.66
CA LYS A 6 35.50 -24.82 -15.57
C LYS A 6 35.05 -24.95 -14.12
N ILE A 7 35.98 -25.23 -13.21
CA ILE A 7 35.73 -25.30 -11.76
C ILE A 7 35.49 -23.90 -11.19
N MET A 8 36.26 -22.88 -11.64
CA MET A 8 36.04 -21.49 -11.23
C MET A 8 34.71 -20.94 -11.75
N GLY A 9 34.28 -21.34 -12.96
CA GLY A 9 32.98 -20.95 -13.52
C GLY A 9 31.78 -21.55 -12.76
N ILE A 10 31.88 -22.80 -12.32
CA ILE A 10 30.84 -23.44 -11.50
C ILE A 10 30.77 -22.78 -10.11
N LEU A 11 31.91 -22.45 -9.51
CA LEU A 11 31.97 -21.77 -8.20
C LEU A 11 31.40 -20.33 -8.25
N LEU A 12 31.59 -19.63 -9.37
CA LEU A 12 31.04 -18.28 -9.55
C LEU A 12 29.52 -18.32 -9.77
N LEU A 13 29.00 -19.34 -10.45
CA LEU A 13 27.56 -19.52 -10.70
C LEU A 13 26.78 -19.93 -9.45
N THR A 14 27.37 -20.70 -8.53
CA THR A 14 26.73 -21.05 -7.26
C THR A 14 26.69 -19.86 -6.29
N LEU A 15 27.70 -18.99 -6.32
CA LEU A 15 27.75 -17.78 -5.49
C LEU A 15 26.68 -16.75 -5.88
N THR A 16 26.38 -16.61 -7.18
CA THR A 16 25.34 -15.68 -7.64
C THR A 16 23.93 -16.17 -7.29
N VAL A 17 23.65 -17.48 -7.40
CA VAL A 17 22.36 -18.05 -7.00
C VAL A 17 22.09 -17.89 -5.50
N ALA A 18 23.12 -17.98 -4.66
CA ALA A 18 22.99 -17.77 -3.21
C ALA A 18 22.61 -16.32 -2.84
N LEU A 19 23.05 -15.32 -3.61
CA LEU A 19 22.72 -13.91 -3.39
C LEU A 19 21.27 -13.57 -3.74
N LEU A 20 20.65 -14.28 -4.71
CA LEU A 20 19.25 -14.04 -5.09
C LEU A 20 18.24 -14.57 -4.06
N ALA A 21 18.58 -15.62 -3.31
CA ALA A 21 17.71 -16.16 -2.25
C ALA A 21 17.53 -15.21 -1.05
N ALA A 22 18.42 -14.23 -0.88
CA ALA A 22 18.36 -13.28 0.23
C ALA A 22 17.45 -12.05 -0.03
N CYS A 23 17.01 -11.84 -1.28
CA CYS A 23 16.10 -10.73 -1.62
C CYS A 23 14.61 -11.14 -1.58
N GLY A 24 14.30 -12.31 -1.00
CA GLY A 24 12.97 -12.93 -1.07
C GLY A 24 12.45 -13.56 0.23
N SER A 25 12.98 -13.20 1.41
CA SER A 25 12.41 -13.64 2.69
C SER A 25 11.65 -12.50 3.38
N VAL A 26 10.33 -12.55 3.30
CA VAL A 26 9.50 -12.03 4.38
C VAL A 26 9.75 -12.93 5.59
N SER A 27 10.61 -12.45 6.49
CA SER A 27 10.81 -13.07 7.79
C SER A 27 9.66 -12.64 8.69
N ASP A 28 8.65 -13.49 8.81
CA ASP A 28 7.75 -13.46 9.96
C ASP A 28 8.56 -13.89 11.18
N ASN A 29 8.89 -12.92 12.04
CA ASN A 29 9.49 -13.18 13.33
C ASN A 29 8.66 -12.47 14.38
N GLY A 30 7.68 -13.20 14.91
CA GLY A 30 6.91 -12.83 16.08
C GLY A 30 7.83 -12.51 17.25
N SER A 31 8.01 -11.21 17.49
CA SER A 31 8.51 -10.66 18.75
C SER A 31 7.47 -9.66 19.24
N ASP A 32 6.49 -10.23 19.93
CA ASP A 32 5.45 -9.52 20.65
C ASP A 32 6.08 -8.78 21.84
N LYS A 33 6.49 -7.53 21.61
CA LYS A 33 6.56 -6.50 22.65
C LYS A 33 6.62 -5.11 22.03
N SER A 34 5.47 -4.66 21.56
CA SER A 34 5.15 -3.23 21.58
C SER A 34 3.93 -3.04 22.46
N LYS A 35 4.17 -2.64 23.72
CA LYS A 35 3.14 -2.00 24.53
C LYS A 35 2.94 -0.61 23.94
N SER A 36 2.18 -0.53 22.86
CA SER A 36 1.62 0.69 22.31
C SER A 36 0.13 0.65 22.60
N ASN A 37 -0.40 1.68 23.25
CA ASN A 37 -1.81 1.84 23.62
C ASN A 37 -2.72 1.53 22.43
N LYS A 38 -3.18 0.28 22.34
CA LYS A 38 -4.14 -0.16 21.33
C LYS A 38 -5.51 0.24 21.86
N SER A 39 -5.91 1.49 21.61
CA SER A 39 -7.33 1.71 21.41
C SER A 39 -7.69 0.78 20.26
N ASP A 40 -8.44 -0.28 20.51
CA ASP A 40 -8.99 -1.11 19.45
C ASP A 40 -9.85 -0.19 18.59
N LYS A 41 -9.25 0.37 17.54
CA LYS A 41 -9.96 1.24 16.60
C LYS A 41 -10.91 0.31 15.86
N GLU A 42 -12.17 0.39 16.24
CA GLU A 42 -13.22 -0.40 15.65
C GLU A 42 -13.21 -0.22 14.12
N THR A 43 -13.34 -1.32 13.38
CA THR A 43 -13.26 -1.33 11.91
C THR A 43 -14.52 -1.94 11.31
N VAL A 44 -14.83 -1.54 10.07
CA VAL A 44 -15.85 -2.15 9.21
C VAL A 44 -15.15 -2.91 8.08
N SER A 45 -15.55 -4.15 7.83
CA SER A 45 -15.06 -4.94 6.69
C SER A 45 -15.89 -4.63 5.44
N ILE A 46 -15.22 -4.26 4.35
CA ILE A 46 -15.85 -3.92 3.07
C ILE A 46 -15.30 -4.86 2.00
N LYS A 47 -16.19 -5.47 1.20
CA LYS A 47 -15.82 -6.27 0.04
C LYS A 47 -15.74 -5.37 -1.21
N ASN A 48 -14.71 -5.53 -2.01
CA ASN A 48 -14.47 -4.84 -3.26
C ASN A 48 -13.77 -5.77 -4.27
N ASP A 49 -13.44 -5.27 -5.46
CA ASP A 49 -12.83 -6.07 -6.53
C ASP A 49 -11.43 -6.62 -6.16
N GLY A 50 -10.73 -5.95 -5.23
CA GLY A 50 -9.44 -6.40 -4.69
C GLY A 50 -9.56 -7.36 -3.49
N GLY A 51 -10.77 -7.79 -3.12
CA GLY A 51 -11.03 -8.67 -1.99
C GLY A 51 -11.73 -7.97 -0.83
N THR A 52 -11.28 -8.18 0.40
CA THR A 52 -11.88 -7.59 1.61
C THR A 52 -10.91 -6.63 2.28
N THR A 53 -11.35 -5.39 2.49
CA THR A 53 -10.57 -4.34 3.16
C THR A 53 -11.23 -3.94 4.48
N LYS A 54 -10.45 -3.81 5.56
CA LYS A 54 -10.93 -3.25 6.84
C LYS A 54 -10.70 -1.75 6.87
N VAL A 55 -11.77 -0.99 7.07
CA VAL A 55 -11.74 0.48 7.17
C VAL A 55 -12.07 0.89 8.60
N GLY A 56 -11.28 1.78 9.20
CA GLY A 56 -11.57 2.31 10.54
C GLY A 56 -12.91 3.04 10.58
N LYS A 57 -13.68 2.86 11.65
CA LYS A 57 -14.93 3.60 11.84
C LYS A 57 -14.68 5.11 11.86
N ASN A 58 -15.62 5.86 11.31
CA ASN A 58 -15.64 7.33 11.26
C ASN A 58 -14.30 7.94 10.81
N PRO A 59 -13.84 7.65 9.57
CA PRO A 59 -12.58 8.17 9.08
C PRO A 59 -12.58 9.70 9.09
N LYS A 60 -11.47 10.30 9.55
CA LYS A 60 -11.32 11.76 9.66
C LYS A 60 -10.71 12.41 8.42
N ARG A 61 -10.02 11.61 7.59
CA ARG A 61 -9.30 12.08 6.40
C ARG A 61 -9.52 11.07 5.29
N VAL A 62 -10.15 11.52 4.20
CA VAL A 62 -10.49 10.71 3.04
C VAL A 62 -9.96 11.40 1.79
N VAL A 63 -9.38 10.64 0.87
CA VAL A 63 -8.92 11.11 -0.44
C VAL A 63 -9.76 10.43 -1.50
N ALA A 64 -10.24 11.19 -2.49
CA ALA A 64 -11.00 10.67 -3.62
C ALA A 64 -10.15 10.72 -4.89
N LEU A 65 -10.12 9.62 -5.64
CA LEU A 65 -9.28 9.47 -6.84
C LEU A 65 -10.09 9.54 -8.15
N GLU A 66 -11.41 9.71 -8.07
CA GLU A 66 -12.30 9.78 -9.22
C GLU A 66 -13.45 10.74 -8.89
N PHE A 67 -14.01 11.42 -9.90
CA PHE A 67 -15.06 12.42 -9.68
C PHE A 67 -16.35 11.83 -9.11
N SER A 68 -16.73 10.63 -9.54
CA SER A 68 -17.90 9.93 -8.99
C SER A 68 -17.78 9.66 -7.49
N PHE A 69 -16.56 9.43 -6.97
CA PHE A 69 -16.33 9.25 -5.54
C PHE A 69 -16.40 10.57 -4.78
N VAL A 70 -16.00 11.68 -5.40
CA VAL A 70 -16.20 13.03 -4.83
C VAL A 70 -17.68 13.31 -4.66
N ASP A 71 -18.48 13.03 -5.69
CA ASP A 71 -19.93 13.24 -5.64
C ASP A 71 -20.61 12.37 -4.57
N ALA A 72 -20.20 11.10 -4.46
CA ALA A 72 -20.70 10.21 -3.41
C ALA A 72 -20.35 10.71 -2.00
N LEU A 73 -19.15 11.24 -1.79
CA LEU A 73 -18.76 11.85 -0.52
C LEU A 73 -19.55 13.14 -0.24
N ALA A 74 -19.78 13.96 -1.26
CA ALA A 74 -20.55 15.20 -1.15
C ALA A 74 -22.00 14.91 -0.75
N ALA A 75 -22.62 13.87 -1.32
CA ALA A 75 -23.97 13.43 -0.96
C ALA A 75 -24.10 12.95 0.51
N LEU A 76 -22.97 12.61 1.14
CA LEU A 76 -22.88 12.21 2.55
C LEU A 76 -22.39 13.35 3.47
N ASP A 77 -22.31 14.58 2.95
CA ASP A 77 -21.74 15.74 3.64
C ASP A 77 -20.28 15.53 4.13
N ILE A 78 -19.53 14.65 3.44
CA ILE A 78 -18.13 14.37 3.74
C ILE A 78 -17.25 15.23 2.83
N LYS A 79 -16.35 16.02 3.44
CA LYS A 79 -15.33 16.79 2.71
C LYS A 79 -14.02 15.99 2.59
N PRO A 80 -13.60 15.58 1.39
CA PRO A 80 -12.29 14.95 1.21
C PRO A 80 -11.16 15.94 1.47
N VAL A 81 -10.02 15.43 1.95
CA VAL A 81 -8.80 16.24 2.18
C VAL A 81 -7.94 16.38 0.93
N GLY A 82 -8.23 15.58 -0.11
CA GLY A 82 -7.59 15.64 -1.42
C GLY A 82 -8.47 14.99 -2.49
N VAL A 83 -8.37 15.52 -3.70
CA VAL A 83 -9.09 15.07 -4.89
C VAL A 83 -8.09 14.99 -6.03
N ALA A 84 -8.10 13.90 -6.81
CA ALA A 84 -7.36 13.83 -8.06
C ALA A 84 -8.10 14.67 -9.12
N ASP A 85 -7.63 15.88 -9.39
CA ASP A 85 -8.22 16.85 -10.32
C ASP A 85 -7.48 16.90 -11.68
N ASP A 86 -6.56 15.97 -11.92
CA ASP A 86 -5.66 15.91 -13.08
C ASP A 86 -4.91 17.22 -13.37
N GLY A 87 -4.67 18.05 -12.34
CA GLY A 87 -4.00 19.34 -12.49
C GLY A 87 -4.89 20.49 -12.94
N ASP A 88 -6.20 20.27 -13.12
CA ASP A 88 -7.17 21.31 -13.40
C ASP A 88 -8.28 21.37 -12.34
N LYS A 89 -8.16 22.35 -11.44
CA LYS A 89 -9.08 22.59 -10.34
C LYS A 89 -10.52 22.85 -10.81
N ASN A 90 -10.71 23.33 -12.04
CA ASN A 90 -12.05 23.63 -12.56
C ASN A 90 -12.88 22.36 -12.82
N ARG A 91 -12.26 21.19 -12.80
CA ARG A 91 -12.93 19.89 -13.01
C ARG A 91 -13.68 19.39 -11.78
N ILE A 92 -13.49 20.03 -10.62
CA ILE A 92 -14.14 19.65 -9.37
C ILE A 92 -14.96 20.80 -8.78
N LEU A 93 -15.92 20.49 -7.91
CA LEU A 93 -16.77 21.48 -7.26
C LEU A 93 -15.93 22.53 -6.51
N LYS A 94 -16.32 23.80 -6.60
CA LYS A 94 -15.59 24.93 -5.96
C LYS A 94 -15.26 24.70 -4.49
N THR A 95 -16.14 24.05 -3.75
CA THR A 95 -15.96 23.74 -2.32
C THR A 95 -14.75 22.82 -2.03
N TYR A 96 -14.29 22.07 -3.04
CA TYR A 96 -13.19 21.12 -2.96
C TYR A 96 -11.94 21.55 -3.73
N GLN A 97 -12.00 22.67 -4.45
CA GLN A 97 -10.83 23.28 -5.08
C GLN A 97 -9.86 23.75 -4.00
N LYS A 98 -8.63 23.25 -4.06
CA LYS A 98 -7.56 23.57 -3.10
C LYS A 98 -6.56 24.54 -3.69
#